data_AF-A0A2Z4NA33-F1
#
_entry.id   AF-A0A2Z4NA33-F1
#
_cell.length_a   1.000
_cell.length_b   1.000
_cell.length_c   1.000
_cell.angle_alpha   90.00
_cell.angle_beta   90.00
_cell.angle_gamma   90.00
#
_symmetry.space_group_name_H-M   'P 1'
#
loop_
_entity.id
_entity.type
_entity.pdbx_description
1 polymer ?
#
loop_
_entity_poly.entity_id
_entity_poly.type
_entity_poly.pdbx_seq_one_letter_code
_entity_poly.pdbx_strand_id
1 'polypeptide(L)'
;VVSELLTPEQAARKTYGVAAQIMQLSVVGIAGPGDPLANADATFDTFRRVRETVKDVIFCLSTNGLTLIRHVDRIVELGVSHVTITINAVDPVVGSRIYGWIYDEGKRYTGEEGARLLIDRQLAGLKMLASRGVLCKVNSVLIPEVNDAHLPEVARVVKEHGAVIHNIMPLIIAPGSQYEQEGMQAPRPRLVRQLQEQCADAGAVIMRHCRQCRADAIGLLGEDRNQDFTWENIAAAPPMDEGARAQFQKELDEKVRVRMERKEGQSHPKQSSTAAGCSCPLSGDEPEASFTSKPVLIAVASRGGGKVNQHFGRAKEFMIYESDGTIVNFVGIRKVQSYCHGKADCNGDKAETMKEILSMVHDCALLLSAGIGEAPKEALQEAGVLPIVCGGDIEESVLEYVKFLRYMYPVQSSKKSKHSPIEHFGG
;
A
#
# COMPACT_ATOMS: atom_id res chain seq x y z
N VAL A 1 -10.34 15.18 0.73
CA VAL A 1 -10.57 16.52 0.14
C VAL A 1 -9.29 17.32 0.34
N VAL A 2 -8.91 18.15 -0.65
CA VAL A 2 -7.69 18.98 -0.64
C VAL A 2 -7.82 20.18 0.30
N SER A 3 -6.69 20.74 0.73
CA SER A 3 -6.62 21.96 1.55
C SER A 3 -6.79 23.25 0.75
N GLU A 4 -6.26 23.31 -0.49
CA GLU A 4 -6.32 24.50 -1.34
C GLU A 4 -6.41 24.13 -2.84
N LEU A 5 -6.94 25.05 -3.65
CA LEU A 5 -6.95 24.97 -5.11
C LEU A 5 -5.84 25.85 -5.67
N LEU A 6 -5.06 25.33 -6.62
CA LEU A 6 -3.91 26.01 -7.21
C LEU A 6 -4.13 26.26 -8.71
N THR A 7 -3.72 27.44 -9.19
CA THR A 7 -3.51 27.65 -10.63
C THR A 7 -2.28 26.88 -11.12
N PRO A 8 -2.13 26.64 -12.44
CA PRO A 8 -0.93 25.99 -12.97
C PRO A 8 0.39 26.67 -12.58
N GLU A 9 0.43 28.00 -12.54
CA GLU A 9 1.59 28.78 -12.09
C GLU A 9 1.89 28.54 -10.61
N GLN A 10 0.86 28.56 -9.78
CA GLN A 10 0.99 28.32 -8.34
C GLN A 10 1.46 26.88 -8.08
N ALA A 11 0.90 25.90 -8.77
CA ALA A 11 1.30 24.50 -8.66
C ALA A 11 2.79 24.34 -9.01
N ALA A 12 3.25 24.90 -10.14
CA ALA A 12 4.66 24.84 -10.52
C ALA A 12 5.59 25.52 -9.51
N ARG A 13 5.20 26.70 -8.99
CA ARG A 13 5.96 27.41 -7.95
C ARG A 13 6.02 26.60 -6.65
N LYS A 14 4.89 26.00 -6.25
CA LYS A 14 4.82 25.17 -5.04
C LYS A 14 5.71 23.93 -5.19
N THR A 15 5.64 23.25 -6.34
CA THR A 15 6.51 22.09 -6.63
C THR A 15 7.99 22.46 -6.58
N TYR A 16 8.39 23.60 -7.14
CA TYR A 16 9.77 24.09 -7.04
C TYR A 16 10.20 24.30 -5.57
N GLY A 17 9.39 24.99 -4.77
CA GLY A 17 9.68 25.24 -3.36
C GLY A 17 9.77 23.98 -2.51
N VAL A 18 8.95 22.96 -2.83
CA VAL A 18 9.02 21.64 -2.21
C VAL A 18 10.30 20.92 -2.63
N ALA A 19 10.62 20.90 -3.92
CA ALA A 19 11.80 20.24 -4.47
C ALA A 19 13.13 20.85 -3.96
N ALA A 20 13.12 22.14 -3.62
CA ALA A 20 14.26 22.83 -2.99
C ALA A 20 14.56 22.32 -1.58
N GLN A 21 13.56 21.82 -0.86
CA GLN A 21 13.69 21.38 0.54
C GLN A 21 13.64 19.86 0.70
N ILE A 22 12.99 19.15 -0.23
CA ILE A 22 12.91 17.70 -0.30
C ILE A 22 13.73 17.22 -1.50
N MET A 23 15.03 17.03 -1.27
CA MET A 23 15.97 16.58 -2.31
C MET A 23 15.58 15.21 -2.90
N GLN A 24 14.92 14.36 -2.09
CA GLN A 24 14.43 13.03 -2.49
C GLN A 24 13.07 13.03 -3.21
N LEU A 25 12.51 14.19 -3.55
CA LEU A 25 11.25 14.26 -4.30
C LEU A 25 11.46 13.68 -5.71
N SER A 26 10.87 12.53 -6.00
CA SER A 26 11.05 11.84 -7.29
C SER A 26 9.81 11.85 -8.18
N VAL A 27 8.61 12.00 -7.60
CA VAL A 27 7.33 11.91 -8.32
C VAL A 27 6.47 13.13 -8.02
N VAL A 28 5.89 13.71 -9.08
CA VAL A 28 4.87 14.76 -8.98
C VAL A 28 3.60 14.28 -9.66
N GLY A 29 2.50 14.28 -8.91
CA GLY A 29 1.21 13.74 -9.34
C GLY A 29 0.08 14.76 -9.34
N ILE A 30 -0.81 14.68 -10.32
CA ILE A 30 -2.10 15.39 -10.30
C ILE A 30 -3.21 14.37 -10.11
N ALA A 31 -3.98 14.52 -9.03
CA ALA A 31 -4.97 13.51 -8.61
C ALA A 31 -6.30 14.07 -8.10
N GLY A 32 -6.52 15.39 -8.11
CA GLY A 32 -7.74 15.97 -7.54
C GLY A 32 -7.77 17.50 -7.48
N PRO A 33 -8.83 18.08 -6.88
CA PRO A 33 -9.88 17.37 -6.11
C PRO A 33 -10.96 16.67 -6.96
N GLY A 34 -11.15 17.08 -8.21
CA GLY A 34 -12.03 16.40 -9.18
C GLY A 34 -11.27 15.40 -10.05
N ASP A 35 -11.81 15.09 -11.22
CA ASP A 35 -11.04 14.37 -12.23
C ASP A 35 -10.09 15.33 -12.97
N PRO A 36 -8.77 15.09 -12.99
CA PRO A 36 -7.83 15.95 -13.67
C PRO A 36 -8.07 16.09 -15.19
N LEU A 37 -8.61 15.07 -15.85
CA LEU A 37 -8.89 15.10 -17.29
C LEU A 37 -10.22 15.75 -17.62
N ALA A 38 -11.09 15.99 -16.64
CA ALA A 38 -12.19 16.94 -16.79
C ALA A 38 -11.70 18.40 -16.81
N ASN A 39 -10.47 18.66 -16.34
CA ASN A 39 -9.79 19.97 -16.38
C ASN A 39 -8.48 19.87 -17.18
N ALA A 40 -8.52 19.20 -18.33
CA ALA A 40 -7.34 18.79 -19.09
C ALA A 40 -6.38 19.94 -19.39
N ASP A 41 -6.86 21.12 -19.81
CA ASP A 41 -6.00 22.25 -20.16
C ASP A 41 -5.15 22.72 -18.98
N ALA A 42 -5.77 22.91 -17.81
CA ALA A 42 -5.06 23.31 -16.59
C ALA A 42 -4.11 22.20 -16.09
N THR A 43 -4.54 20.94 -16.16
CA THR A 43 -3.74 19.77 -15.78
C THR A 43 -2.46 19.68 -16.63
N PHE A 44 -2.58 19.79 -17.95
CA PHE A 44 -1.44 19.71 -18.86
C PHE A 44 -0.57 20.98 -18.84
N ASP A 45 -1.16 22.15 -18.61
CA ASP A 45 -0.40 23.39 -18.37
C ASP A 45 0.49 23.26 -17.12
N THR A 46 -0.06 22.69 -16.05
CA THR A 46 0.68 22.42 -14.81
C THR A 46 1.89 21.52 -15.06
N PHE A 47 1.71 20.37 -15.72
CA PHE A 47 2.84 19.49 -16.03
C PHE A 47 3.93 20.17 -16.86
N ARG A 48 3.54 20.98 -17.85
CA ARG A 48 4.51 21.70 -18.69
C ARG A 48 5.35 22.67 -17.85
N ARG A 49 4.71 23.47 -17.01
CA ARG A 49 5.39 24.43 -16.13
C ARG A 49 6.26 23.76 -15.08
N VAL A 50 5.81 22.64 -14.51
CA VAL A 50 6.64 21.86 -13.59
C VAL A 50 7.88 21.31 -14.30
N ARG A 51 7.75 20.84 -15.55
CA ARG A 51 8.91 20.32 -16.30
C ARG A 51 9.97 21.39 -16.54
N GLU A 52 9.57 22.65 -16.68
CA GLU A 52 10.48 23.78 -16.85
C GLU A 52 11.29 24.07 -15.57
N THR A 53 10.70 23.87 -14.39
CA THR A 53 11.31 24.26 -13.10
C THR A 53 11.93 23.10 -12.32
N VAL A 54 11.43 21.87 -12.49
CA VAL A 54 11.92 20.66 -11.82
C VAL A 54 12.03 19.54 -12.86
N LYS A 55 13.22 19.38 -13.43
CA LYS A 55 13.41 18.58 -14.66
C LYS A 55 13.47 17.08 -14.42
N ASP A 56 13.91 16.67 -13.23
CA ASP A 56 14.25 15.31 -12.84
C ASP A 56 13.06 14.51 -12.28
N VAL A 57 11.89 15.13 -12.08
CA VAL A 57 10.73 14.43 -11.54
C VAL A 57 9.99 13.58 -12.58
N ILE A 58 9.47 12.46 -12.10
CA ILE A 58 8.56 11.59 -12.83
C ILE A 58 7.14 12.12 -12.65
N PHE A 59 6.40 12.24 -13.75
CA PHE A 59 5.00 12.64 -13.67
C PHE A 59 4.07 11.44 -13.54
N CYS A 60 3.06 11.61 -12.68
CA CYS A 60 1.95 10.68 -12.59
C CYS A 60 0.59 11.40 -12.62
N LEU A 61 -0.43 10.69 -13.06
CA LEU A 61 -1.79 11.20 -13.19
C LEU A 61 -2.78 10.20 -12.61
N SER A 62 -3.78 10.64 -11.85
CA SER A 62 -4.90 9.80 -11.44
C SER A 62 -6.18 10.30 -12.08
N THR A 63 -6.98 9.40 -12.67
CA THR A 63 -8.23 9.74 -13.35
C THR A 63 -9.29 8.67 -13.13
N ASN A 64 -10.56 9.05 -13.30
CA ASN A 64 -11.68 8.12 -13.45
C ASN A 64 -11.71 7.45 -14.83
N GLY A 65 -10.95 7.94 -15.83
CA GLY A 65 -10.83 7.33 -17.15
C GLY A 65 -11.90 7.72 -18.18
N LEU A 66 -12.92 8.50 -17.82
CA LEU A 66 -14.05 8.83 -18.71
C LEU A 66 -13.61 9.55 -20.00
N THR A 67 -12.72 10.54 -19.89
CA THR A 67 -12.23 11.33 -21.03
C THR A 67 -10.83 10.91 -21.47
N LEU A 68 -10.26 9.85 -20.87
CA LEU A 68 -8.86 9.48 -21.01
C LEU A 68 -8.43 9.27 -22.47
N ILE A 69 -9.28 8.62 -23.26
CA ILE A 69 -9.03 8.33 -24.68
C ILE A 69 -8.67 9.60 -25.46
N ARG A 70 -9.29 10.73 -25.14
CA ARG A 70 -9.09 12.03 -25.83
C ARG A 70 -7.70 12.63 -25.56
N HIS A 71 -7.01 12.16 -24.52
CA HIS A 71 -5.81 12.81 -23.99
C HIS A 71 -4.58 11.90 -23.96
N VAL A 72 -4.68 10.67 -24.46
CA VAL A 72 -3.57 9.70 -24.45
C VAL A 72 -2.32 10.26 -25.13
N ASP A 73 -2.45 10.88 -26.30
CA ASP A 73 -1.30 11.41 -27.02
C ASP A 73 -0.62 12.55 -26.25
N ARG A 74 -1.41 13.41 -25.57
CA ARG A 74 -0.89 14.49 -24.74
C ARG A 74 -0.17 14.00 -23.49
N ILE A 75 -0.68 12.93 -22.88
CA ILE A 75 -0.05 12.24 -21.74
C ILE A 75 1.33 11.72 -22.14
N VAL A 76 1.44 11.08 -23.31
CA VAL A 76 2.70 10.54 -23.83
C VAL A 76 3.67 11.65 -24.22
N GLU A 77 3.20 12.70 -24.91
CA GLU A 77 4.02 13.84 -25.31
C GLU A 77 4.68 14.55 -24.11
N LEU A 78 3.96 14.68 -22.99
CA LEU A 78 4.47 15.29 -21.76
C LEU A 78 5.36 14.35 -20.92
N GLY A 79 5.55 13.11 -21.36
CA GLY A 79 6.35 12.11 -20.66
C GLY A 79 5.74 11.67 -19.33
N VAL A 80 4.40 11.65 -19.21
CA VAL A 80 3.73 11.12 -18.03
C VAL A 80 3.90 9.60 -18.00
N SER A 81 4.75 9.12 -17.09
CA SER A 81 5.18 7.71 -17.08
C SER A 81 4.18 6.78 -16.40
N HIS A 82 3.38 7.29 -15.46
CA HIS A 82 2.45 6.51 -14.66
C HIS A 82 1.04 7.09 -14.69
N VAL A 83 0.04 6.29 -15.04
CA VAL A 83 -1.37 6.71 -14.96
C VAL A 83 -2.13 5.73 -14.09
N THR A 84 -2.86 6.27 -13.11
CA THR A 84 -3.79 5.52 -12.26
C THR A 84 -5.21 5.73 -12.77
N ILE A 85 -5.92 4.65 -13.07
CA ILE A 85 -7.33 4.67 -13.50
C ILE A 85 -8.18 4.04 -12.40
N THR A 86 -9.26 4.70 -12.00
CA THR A 86 -10.20 4.13 -11.02
C THR A 86 -11.28 3.34 -11.74
N ILE A 87 -11.25 2.01 -11.65
CA ILE A 87 -12.19 1.09 -12.29
C ILE A 87 -12.82 0.24 -11.19
N ASN A 88 -14.07 0.51 -10.81
CA ASN A 88 -14.72 -0.20 -9.70
C ASN A 88 -15.58 -1.39 -10.16
N ALA A 89 -15.90 -1.47 -11.45
CA ALA A 89 -16.69 -2.53 -12.05
C ALA A 89 -16.34 -2.69 -13.53
N VAL A 90 -16.51 -3.91 -14.05
CA VAL A 90 -16.48 -4.23 -15.50
C VAL A 90 -17.81 -4.79 -16.00
N ASP A 91 -18.82 -4.82 -15.14
CA ASP A 91 -20.21 -5.19 -15.45
C ASP A 91 -21.08 -3.93 -15.26
N PRO A 92 -21.82 -3.47 -16.28
CA PRO A 92 -22.72 -2.32 -16.17
C PRO A 92 -23.77 -2.44 -15.07
N VAL A 93 -24.25 -3.65 -14.75
CA VAL A 93 -25.23 -3.87 -13.68
C VAL A 93 -24.61 -3.51 -12.33
N VAL A 94 -23.42 -4.03 -12.04
CA VAL A 94 -22.65 -3.68 -10.83
C VAL A 94 -22.29 -2.19 -10.83
N GLY A 95 -21.80 -1.68 -11.97
CA GLY A 95 -21.41 -0.27 -12.11
C GLY A 95 -22.56 0.70 -11.87
N SER A 96 -23.79 0.35 -12.27
CA SER A 96 -24.98 1.19 -12.09
C SER A 96 -25.35 1.39 -10.61
N ARG A 97 -24.95 0.46 -9.73
CA ARG A 97 -25.11 0.56 -8.27
C ARG A 97 -24.04 1.43 -7.60
N ILE A 98 -22.98 1.79 -8.33
CA ILE A 98 -21.85 2.57 -7.83
C ILE A 98 -21.93 4.02 -8.34
N TYR A 99 -22.24 4.22 -9.61
CA TYR A 99 -22.21 5.52 -10.26
C TYR A 99 -23.63 6.09 -10.41
N GLY A 100 -23.95 7.15 -9.65
CA GLY A 100 -25.27 7.79 -9.73
C GLY A 100 -25.58 8.42 -11.09
N TRP A 101 -24.57 8.93 -11.79
CA TRP A 101 -24.67 9.46 -13.15
C TRP A 101 -23.29 9.66 -13.77
N ILE A 102 -23.23 9.67 -15.10
CA ILE A 102 -22.06 10.05 -15.90
C ILE A 102 -22.45 11.24 -16.77
N TYR A 103 -21.62 12.27 -16.82
CA TYR A 103 -21.86 13.45 -17.64
C TYR A 103 -20.73 13.61 -18.64
N ASP A 104 -21.08 13.65 -19.92
CA ASP A 104 -20.12 13.85 -21.00
C ASP A 104 -20.79 14.56 -22.19
N GLU A 105 -20.06 15.50 -22.80
CA GLU A 105 -20.49 16.23 -24.01
C GLU A 105 -21.90 16.84 -23.89
N GLY A 106 -22.23 17.42 -22.74
CA GLY A 106 -23.53 18.05 -22.53
C GLY A 106 -24.66 17.09 -22.14
N LYS A 107 -24.44 15.77 -22.24
CA LYS A 107 -25.45 14.74 -21.93
C LYS A 107 -25.18 14.06 -20.59
N ARG A 108 -26.25 13.88 -19.81
CA ARG A 108 -26.25 13.08 -18.58
C ARG A 108 -26.77 11.68 -18.86
N TYR A 109 -26.01 10.68 -18.46
CA TYR A 109 -26.31 9.26 -18.55
C TYR A 109 -26.51 8.71 -17.13
N THR A 110 -27.46 7.79 -16.96
CA THR A 110 -27.78 7.17 -15.66
C THR A 110 -27.94 5.66 -15.82
N GLY A 111 -27.97 4.94 -14.71
CA GLY A 111 -28.16 3.49 -14.69
C GLY A 111 -27.08 2.74 -15.48
N GLU A 112 -27.47 1.61 -16.07
CA GLU A 112 -26.57 0.74 -16.84
C GLU A 112 -26.00 1.41 -18.10
N GLU A 113 -26.74 2.34 -18.75
CA GLU A 113 -26.25 3.09 -19.91
C GLU A 113 -25.02 3.94 -19.51
N GLY A 114 -25.13 4.68 -18.41
CA GLY A 114 -24.02 5.47 -17.88
C GLY A 114 -22.85 4.60 -17.43
N ALA A 115 -23.13 3.53 -16.69
CA ALA A 115 -22.09 2.60 -16.24
C ALA A 115 -21.33 1.97 -17.42
N ARG A 116 -22.04 1.50 -18.44
CA ARG A 116 -21.45 0.93 -19.66
C ARG A 116 -20.56 1.93 -20.38
N LEU A 117 -21.04 3.16 -20.59
CA LEU A 117 -20.27 4.22 -21.22
C LEU A 117 -18.94 4.47 -20.50
N LEU A 118 -18.95 4.52 -19.16
CA LEU A 118 -17.75 4.73 -18.37
C LEU A 118 -16.79 3.53 -18.50
N ILE A 119 -17.29 2.30 -18.34
CA ILE A 119 -16.50 1.07 -18.39
C ILE A 119 -15.81 0.93 -19.75
N ASP A 120 -16.55 1.09 -20.83
CA ASP A 120 -16.03 0.94 -22.20
C ASP A 120 -14.87 1.93 -22.43
N ARG A 121 -15.02 3.18 -21.96
CA ARG A 121 -14.00 4.21 -22.12
C ARG A 121 -12.78 4.01 -21.23
N GLN A 122 -13.00 3.58 -19.98
CA GLN A 122 -11.93 3.24 -19.05
C GLN A 122 -11.04 2.12 -19.61
N LEU A 123 -11.64 1.02 -20.07
CA LEU A 123 -10.92 -0.15 -20.60
C LEU A 123 -10.21 0.16 -21.91
N ALA A 124 -10.85 0.90 -22.82
CA ALA A 124 -10.21 1.36 -24.04
C ALA A 124 -9.04 2.31 -23.75
N GLY A 125 -9.21 3.27 -22.84
CA GLY A 125 -8.14 4.19 -22.41
C GLY A 125 -6.96 3.47 -21.75
N LEU A 126 -7.24 2.49 -20.87
CA LEU A 126 -6.24 1.62 -20.24
C LEU A 126 -5.39 0.90 -21.30
N LYS A 127 -6.05 0.23 -22.25
CA LYS A 127 -5.38 -0.50 -23.33
C LYS A 127 -4.54 0.44 -24.21
N MET A 128 -5.07 1.62 -24.53
CA MET A 128 -4.36 2.61 -25.34
C MET A 128 -3.10 3.15 -24.66
N LEU A 129 -3.14 3.40 -23.35
CA LEU A 129 -1.97 3.82 -22.57
C LEU A 129 -0.92 2.71 -22.47
N ALA A 130 -1.36 1.50 -22.11
CA ALA A 130 -0.47 0.35 -21.98
C ALA A 130 0.24 0.04 -23.31
N SER A 131 -0.47 0.11 -24.43
CA SER A 131 0.12 -0.09 -25.77
C SER A 131 1.17 0.95 -26.17
N ARG A 132 1.17 2.11 -25.51
CA ARG A 132 2.17 3.19 -25.70
C ARG A 132 3.25 3.19 -24.61
N GLY A 133 3.34 2.14 -23.79
CA GLY A 133 4.38 1.99 -22.77
C GLY A 133 4.17 2.79 -21.49
N VAL A 134 2.98 3.39 -21.29
CA VAL A 134 2.65 4.08 -20.03
C VAL A 134 2.30 3.04 -18.97
N LEU A 135 2.93 3.12 -17.80
CA LEU A 135 2.71 2.19 -16.70
C LEU A 135 1.36 2.46 -16.05
N CYS A 136 0.40 1.57 -16.29
CA CYS A 136 -0.96 1.74 -15.84
C CYS A 136 -1.18 1.03 -14.50
N LYS A 137 -1.65 1.79 -13.51
CA LYS A 137 -2.15 1.29 -12.24
C LYS A 137 -3.68 1.36 -12.26
N VAL A 138 -4.35 0.34 -11.75
CA VAL A 138 -5.79 0.41 -11.51
C VAL A 138 -6.05 0.56 -10.02
N ASN A 139 -6.96 1.46 -9.66
CA ASN A 139 -7.56 1.53 -8.33
C ASN A 139 -8.98 0.95 -8.39
N SER A 140 -9.33 0.10 -7.44
CA SER A 140 -10.72 -0.31 -7.22
C SER A 140 -11.07 -0.15 -5.75
N VAL A 141 -12.24 0.42 -5.48
CA VAL A 141 -12.80 0.48 -4.13
C VAL A 141 -13.62 -0.78 -3.90
N LEU A 142 -13.32 -1.50 -2.82
CA LEU A 142 -14.12 -2.60 -2.31
C LEU A 142 -15.34 -2.05 -1.57
N ILE A 143 -16.51 -2.27 -2.16
CA ILE A 143 -17.82 -1.90 -1.63
C ILE A 143 -18.54 -3.22 -1.30
N PRO A 144 -18.67 -3.57 0.00
CA PRO A 144 -19.34 -4.81 0.43
C PRO A 144 -20.72 -4.95 -0.20
N GLU A 145 -21.10 -6.18 -0.59
CA GLU A 145 -22.41 -6.52 -1.18
C GLU A 145 -22.73 -5.84 -2.53
N VAL A 146 -21.83 -4.99 -3.03
CA VAL A 146 -21.96 -4.31 -4.32
C VAL A 146 -21.01 -4.92 -5.34
N ASN A 147 -19.71 -4.92 -5.07
CA ASN A 147 -18.70 -5.40 -6.02
C ASN A 147 -17.69 -6.39 -5.42
N ASP A 148 -17.85 -6.83 -4.18
CA ASP A 148 -16.97 -7.78 -3.52
C ASP A 148 -16.75 -9.07 -4.33
N ALA A 149 -17.82 -9.75 -4.73
CA ALA A 149 -17.75 -10.94 -5.58
C ALA A 149 -17.27 -10.63 -7.02
N HIS A 150 -17.34 -9.36 -7.44
CA HIS A 150 -16.99 -8.91 -8.79
C HIS A 150 -15.51 -8.53 -8.94
N LEU A 151 -14.83 -8.17 -7.85
CA LEU A 151 -13.44 -7.70 -7.90
C LEU A 151 -12.45 -8.69 -8.53
N PRO A 152 -12.54 -10.02 -8.33
CA PRO A 152 -11.67 -10.96 -9.04
C PRO A 152 -11.80 -10.88 -10.56
N GLU A 153 -13.02 -10.65 -11.06
CA GLU A 153 -13.27 -10.46 -12.49
C GLU A 153 -12.74 -9.10 -12.97
N VAL A 154 -12.93 -8.03 -12.19
CA VAL A 154 -12.28 -6.74 -12.47
C VAL A 154 -10.76 -6.90 -12.57
N ALA A 155 -10.13 -7.61 -11.64
CA ALA A 155 -8.69 -7.85 -11.60
C ALA A 155 -8.20 -8.59 -12.84
N ARG A 156 -8.92 -9.63 -13.28
CA ARG A 156 -8.64 -10.36 -14.52
C ARG A 156 -8.72 -9.44 -15.73
N VAL A 157 -9.84 -8.72 -15.89
CA VAL A 157 -10.09 -7.87 -17.06
C VAL A 157 -9.08 -6.73 -17.16
N VAL A 158 -8.76 -6.03 -16.06
CA VAL A 158 -7.82 -4.90 -16.14
C VAL A 158 -6.40 -5.36 -16.43
N LYS A 159 -6.00 -6.54 -15.95
CA LYS A 159 -4.72 -7.16 -16.31
C LYS A 159 -4.66 -7.47 -17.80
N GLU A 160 -5.72 -8.06 -18.38
CA GLU A 160 -5.81 -8.33 -19.83
C GLU A 160 -5.71 -7.06 -20.68
N HIS A 161 -6.14 -5.92 -20.13
CA HIS A 161 -6.05 -4.62 -20.78
C HIS A 161 -4.71 -3.90 -20.53
N GLY A 162 -3.77 -4.50 -19.81
CA GLY A 162 -2.40 -4.00 -19.64
C GLY A 162 -2.14 -3.25 -18.33
N ALA A 163 -2.98 -3.41 -17.31
CA ALA A 163 -2.66 -2.92 -15.97
C ALA A 163 -1.44 -3.66 -15.39
N VAL A 164 -0.44 -2.91 -14.93
CA VAL A 164 0.79 -3.45 -14.33
C VAL A 164 0.56 -3.80 -12.86
N ILE A 165 -0.23 -2.99 -12.16
CA ILE A 165 -0.53 -3.16 -10.75
C ILE A 165 -1.97 -2.75 -10.45
N HIS A 166 -2.63 -3.50 -9.57
CA HIS A 166 -4.00 -3.28 -9.14
C HIS A 166 -4.05 -3.01 -7.64
N ASN A 167 -4.66 -1.91 -7.25
CA ASN A 167 -4.77 -1.45 -5.87
C ASN A 167 -6.22 -1.51 -5.42
N ILE A 168 -6.54 -2.52 -4.62
CA ILE A 168 -7.87 -2.72 -4.03
C ILE A 168 -7.88 -2.06 -2.66
N MET A 169 -8.71 -1.02 -2.52
CA MET A 169 -8.81 -0.19 -1.32
C MET A 169 -10.16 -0.40 -0.64
N PRO A 170 -10.22 -0.42 0.71
CA PRO A 170 -11.50 -0.49 1.41
C PRO A 170 -12.33 0.78 1.18
N LEU A 171 -13.65 0.64 1.08
CA LEU A 171 -14.58 1.76 1.16
C LEU A 171 -14.37 2.52 2.48
N ILE A 172 -14.25 3.84 2.37
CA ILE A 172 -14.32 4.76 3.51
C ILE A 172 -15.73 5.35 3.52
N ILE A 173 -16.42 5.22 4.65
CA ILE A 173 -17.71 5.88 4.87
C ILE A 173 -17.41 7.34 5.21
N ALA A 174 -17.73 8.24 4.28
CA ALA A 174 -17.55 9.67 4.47
C ALA A 174 -18.80 10.29 5.10
N PRO A 175 -18.65 11.23 6.05
CA PRO A 175 -19.78 11.97 6.62
C PRO A 175 -20.63 12.65 5.55
N GLY A 176 -21.94 12.51 5.65
CA GLY A 176 -22.93 13.03 4.70
C GLY A 176 -23.02 12.28 3.38
N SER A 177 -22.22 11.23 3.17
CA SER A 177 -22.28 10.42 1.94
C SER A 177 -23.55 9.56 1.89
N GLN A 178 -23.96 9.20 0.68
CA GLN A 178 -25.07 8.26 0.47
C GLN A 178 -24.85 6.94 1.22
N TYR A 179 -23.62 6.42 1.23
CA TYR A 179 -23.29 5.18 1.94
C TYR A 179 -23.40 5.32 3.47
N GLU A 180 -23.14 6.50 4.04
CA GLU A 180 -23.41 6.75 5.46
C GLU A 180 -24.92 6.76 5.73
N GLN A 181 -25.70 7.43 4.87
CA GLN A 181 -27.16 7.52 5.00
C GLN A 181 -27.84 6.15 4.87
N GLU A 182 -27.29 5.27 4.05
CA GLU A 182 -27.74 3.88 3.88
C GLU A 182 -27.27 2.95 5.00
N GLY A 183 -26.47 3.44 5.95
CA GLY A 183 -25.97 2.66 7.09
C GLY A 183 -24.90 1.62 6.70
N MET A 184 -24.22 1.79 5.56
CA MET A 184 -23.14 0.89 5.16
C MET A 184 -21.97 0.94 6.14
N GLN A 185 -21.28 -0.19 6.26
CA GLN A 185 -20.07 -0.31 7.05
C GLN A 185 -18.84 -0.48 6.16
N ALA A 186 -17.71 0.06 6.60
CA ALA A 186 -16.44 -0.19 5.95
C ALA A 186 -16.08 -1.69 6.00
N PRO A 187 -15.47 -2.26 4.94
CA PRO A 187 -15.07 -3.66 4.92
C PRO A 187 -14.04 -3.97 6.01
N ARG A 188 -14.20 -5.11 6.68
CA ARG A 188 -13.25 -5.57 7.70
C ARG A 188 -11.88 -5.88 7.04
N PRO A 189 -10.75 -5.63 7.73
CA PRO A 189 -9.41 -5.91 7.18
C PRO A 189 -9.21 -7.34 6.67
N ARG A 190 -9.83 -8.34 7.33
CA ARG A 190 -9.80 -9.75 6.88
C ARG A 190 -10.45 -9.95 5.51
N LEU A 191 -11.58 -9.29 5.24
CA LEU A 191 -12.26 -9.35 3.95
C LEU A 191 -11.43 -8.70 2.85
N VAL A 192 -10.84 -7.52 3.14
CA VAL A 192 -9.95 -6.83 2.20
C VAL A 192 -8.78 -7.73 1.81
N ARG A 193 -8.14 -8.37 2.81
CA ARG A 193 -7.02 -9.29 2.59
C ARG A 193 -7.43 -10.48 1.72
N GLN A 194 -8.54 -11.14 2.06
CA GLN A 194 -9.05 -12.29 1.32
C GLN A 194 -9.32 -11.94 -0.14
N LEU A 195 -9.94 -10.79 -0.42
CA LEU A 195 -10.21 -10.35 -1.79
C LEU A 195 -8.93 -9.96 -2.54
N GLN A 196 -7.97 -9.33 -1.86
CA GLN A 196 -6.65 -9.08 -2.45
C GLN A 196 -5.94 -10.38 -2.83
N GLU A 197 -6.05 -11.45 -2.04
CA GLU A 197 -5.52 -12.77 -2.38
C GLU A 197 -6.25 -13.38 -3.57
N GLN A 198 -7.58 -13.38 -3.57
CA GLN A 198 -8.37 -13.88 -4.70
C GLN A 198 -8.07 -13.14 -6.01
N CYS A 199 -7.87 -11.82 -5.96
CA CYS A 199 -7.49 -11.03 -7.13
C CYS A 199 -6.05 -11.30 -7.58
N ALA A 200 -5.15 -11.61 -6.64
CA ALA A 200 -3.80 -12.06 -6.96
C ALA A 200 -3.81 -13.44 -7.63
N ASP A 201 -4.67 -14.36 -7.17
CA ASP A 201 -4.88 -15.68 -7.76
C ASP A 201 -5.50 -15.59 -9.17
N ALA A 202 -6.34 -14.58 -9.42
CA ALA A 202 -6.80 -14.21 -10.77
C ALA A 202 -5.68 -13.61 -11.65
N GLY A 203 -4.48 -13.47 -11.11
CA GLY A 203 -3.25 -13.11 -11.80
C GLY A 203 -2.84 -11.65 -11.67
N ALA A 204 -3.61 -10.78 -11.03
CA ALA A 204 -3.24 -9.38 -10.89
C ALA A 204 -2.10 -9.18 -9.88
N VAL A 205 -1.19 -8.24 -10.16
CA VAL A 205 -0.18 -7.83 -9.16
C VAL A 205 -0.82 -6.84 -8.21
N ILE A 206 -0.96 -7.20 -6.94
CA ILE A 206 -1.73 -6.41 -5.97
C ILE A 206 -0.84 -5.44 -5.17
N MET A 207 -1.22 -4.16 -5.15
CA MET A 207 -0.62 -3.13 -4.31
C MET A 207 -1.13 -3.26 -2.87
N ARG A 208 -0.21 -3.45 -1.91
CA ARG A 208 -0.55 -3.64 -0.48
C ARG A 208 -0.18 -2.46 0.42
N HIS A 209 0.56 -1.48 -0.11
CA HIS A 209 1.12 -0.38 0.67
C HIS A 209 0.35 0.94 0.53
N CYS A 210 -0.88 0.93 0.02
CA CYS A 210 -1.67 2.15 -0.14
C CYS A 210 -2.02 2.79 1.22
N ARG A 211 -2.09 4.13 1.27
CA ARG A 211 -2.55 4.88 2.46
C ARG A 211 -3.83 5.67 2.23
N GLN A 212 -4.42 5.59 1.04
CA GLN A 212 -5.52 6.46 0.61
C GLN A 212 -5.16 7.94 0.84
N CYS A 213 -4.02 8.34 0.26
CA CYS A 213 -3.47 9.68 0.42
C CYS A 213 -4.42 10.76 -0.10
N ARG A 214 -4.31 11.97 0.46
CA ARG A 214 -4.96 13.15 -0.09
C ARG A 214 -4.28 13.58 -1.39
N ALA A 215 -5.01 14.28 -2.26
CA ALA A 215 -4.47 14.75 -3.53
C ALA A 215 -3.41 15.87 -3.38
N ASP A 216 -3.36 16.53 -2.22
CA ASP A 216 -2.41 17.57 -1.86
C ASP A 216 -1.31 17.09 -0.90
N ALA A 217 -1.20 15.78 -0.64
CA ALA A 217 -0.17 15.24 0.25
C ALA A 217 1.24 15.49 -0.29
N ILE A 218 2.17 15.89 0.59
CA ILE A 218 3.58 16.15 0.25
C ILE A 218 4.47 15.31 1.16
N GLY A 219 5.46 14.61 0.60
CA GLY A 219 6.43 13.84 1.37
C GLY A 219 6.38 12.34 1.07
N LEU A 220 6.67 11.52 2.09
CA LEU A 220 6.68 10.06 1.96
C LEU A 220 5.30 9.48 2.30
N LEU A 221 5.03 8.26 1.84
CA LEU A 221 3.81 7.54 2.21
C LEU A 221 3.75 7.35 3.73
N GLY A 222 2.65 7.82 4.34
CA GLY A 222 2.47 7.79 5.80
C GLY A 222 3.05 9.02 6.53
N GLU A 223 3.82 9.86 5.84
CA GLU A 223 4.43 11.09 6.37
C GLU A 223 4.01 12.29 5.52
N ASP A 224 2.74 12.69 5.64
CA ASP A 224 2.23 13.90 5.00
C ASP A 224 2.77 15.15 5.71
N ARG A 225 3.55 15.92 4.96
CA ARG A 225 4.23 17.15 5.38
C ARG A 225 3.65 18.38 4.70
N ASN A 226 2.46 18.31 4.09
CA ASN A 226 1.86 19.45 3.37
C ASN A 226 1.86 20.75 4.21
N GLN A 227 1.59 20.65 5.51
CA GLN A 227 1.59 21.78 6.45
C GLN A 227 2.96 22.48 6.61
N ASP A 228 4.07 21.81 6.30
CA ASP A 228 5.41 22.39 6.34
C ASP A 228 5.63 23.34 5.14
N PHE A 229 4.83 23.22 4.09
CA PHE A 229 4.98 23.90 2.81
C PHE A 229 3.89 24.96 2.57
N THR A 230 3.73 25.86 3.55
CA THR A 230 2.93 27.09 3.37
C THR A 230 3.62 28.03 2.40
N TRP A 231 2.86 28.98 1.81
CA TRP A 231 3.42 30.00 0.92
C TRP A 231 4.51 30.84 1.58
N GLU A 232 4.37 31.11 2.87
CA GLU A 232 5.35 31.82 3.69
C GLU A 232 6.65 31.02 3.82
N ASN A 233 6.56 29.75 4.19
CA ASN A 233 7.73 28.87 4.32
C ASN A 233 8.44 28.68 2.97
N ILE A 234 7.68 28.55 1.88
CA ILE A 234 8.23 28.43 0.52
C ILE A 234 8.93 29.74 0.11
N ALA A 235 8.36 30.89 0.42
CA ALA A 235 8.96 32.18 0.10
C ALA A 235 10.24 32.47 0.91
N ALA A 236 10.32 31.97 2.15
CA ALA A 236 11.49 32.10 3.01
C ALA A 236 12.58 31.06 2.72
N ALA A 237 12.26 29.98 2.00
CA ALA A 237 13.21 28.91 1.68
C ALA A 237 14.29 29.39 0.69
N PRO A 238 15.52 28.87 0.81
CA PRO A 238 16.55 29.13 -0.20
C PRO A 238 16.12 28.57 -1.56
N PRO A 239 16.63 29.14 -2.67
CA PRO A 239 16.41 28.58 -4.00
C PRO A 239 16.97 27.16 -4.08
N MET A 240 16.45 26.38 -5.02
CA MET A 240 16.92 25.00 -5.23
C MET A 240 18.37 25.00 -5.70
N ASP A 241 19.23 24.30 -4.96
CA ASP A 241 20.57 23.96 -5.43
C ASP A 241 20.48 22.77 -6.40
N GLU A 242 20.46 23.07 -7.70
CA GLU A 242 20.38 22.06 -8.76
C GLU A 242 21.57 21.08 -8.73
N GLY A 243 22.77 21.55 -8.35
CA GLY A 243 23.97 20.73 -8.29
C GLY A 243 23.93 19.71 -7.16
N ALA A 244 23.60 20.18 -5.96
CA ALA A 244 23.42 19.32 -4.79
C ALA A 244 22.28 18.30 -5.01
N ARG A 245 21.16 18.75 -5.59
CA ARG A 245 20.03 17.86 -5.92
C ARG A 245 20.42 16.79 -6.93
N ALA A 246 21.10 17.16 -8.01
CA ALA A 246 21.55 16.20 -9.02
C ALA A 246 22.52 15.16 -8.44
N GLN A 247 23.43 15.57 -7.55
CA GLN A 247 24.32 14.64 -6.86
C GLN A 247 23.54 13.68 -5.94
N PHE A 248 22.63 14.22 -5.12
CA PHE A 248 21.80 13.42 -4.22
C PHE A 248 20.97 12.38 -4.99
N GLN A 249 20.36 12.80 -6.11
CA GLN A 249 19.54 11.89 -6.92
C GLN A 249 20.38 10.77 -7.53
N LYS A 250 21.60 11.06 -8.02
CA LYS A 250 22.52 10.02 -8.51
C LYS A 250 22.89 9.01 -7.43
N GLU A 251 23.19 9.47 -6.22
CA GLU A 251 23.50 8.58 -5.09
C GLU A 251 22.28 7.74 -4.68
N LEU A 252 21.08 8.31 -4.76
CA LEU A 252 19.83 7.59 -4.50
C LEU A 252 19.57 6.51 -5.54
N ASP A 253 19.72 6.84 -6.83
CA ASP A 253 19.52 5.92 -7.95
C ASP A 253 20.52 4.75 -7.87
N GLU A 254 21.77 5.03 -7.50
CA GLU A 254 22.78 3.99 -7.27
C GLU A 254 22.39 3.06 -6.11
N LYS A 255 21.93 3.60 -4.98
CA LYS A 255 21.44 2.79 -3.85
C LYS A 255 20.25 1.91 -4.24
N VAL A 256 19.33 2.45 -5.04
CA VAL A 256 18.18 1.69 -5.57
C VAL A 256 18.67 0.56 -6.48
N ARG A 257 19.58 0.84 -7.42
CA ARG A 257 20.16 -0.15 -8.32
C ARG A 257 20.81 -1.32 -7.56
N VAL A 258 21.71 -1.02 -6.61
CA VAL A 258 22.37 -2.03 -5.78
C VAL A 258 21.37 -2.86 -4.98
N ARG A 259 20.31 -2.24 -4.46
CA ARG A 259 19.26 -2.95 -3.74
C ARG A 259 18.45 -3.89 -4.65
N MET A 260 18.17 -3.47 -5.88
CA MET A 260 17.47 -4.28 -6.88
C MET A 260 18.33 -5.48 -7.30
N GLU A 261 19.62 -5.28 -7.59
CA GLU A 261 20.57 -6.35 -7.92
C GLU A 261 20.68 -7.39 -6.79
N ARG A 262 20.70 -6.94 -5.53
CA ARG A 262 20.69 -7.84 -4.37
C ARG A 262 19.42 -8.69 -4.31
N LYS A 263 18.25 -8.12 -4.63
CA LYS A 263 16.96 -8.84 -4.65
C LYS A 263 16.89 -9.84 -5.80
N GLU A 264 17.42 -9.50 -6.96
CA GLU A 264 17.51 -10.40 -8.11
C GLU A 264 18.49 -11.57 -7.84
N GLY A 265 19.65 -11.29 -7.23
CA GLY A 265 20.61 -12.32 -6.85
C GLY A 265 20.11 -13.30 -5.76
N GLN A 266 19.14 -12.88 -4.94
CA GLN A 266 18.48 -13.74 -3.94
C GLN A 266 17.32 -14.58 -4.51
N SER A 267 16.79 -14.23 -5.68
CA SER A 267 15.64 -14.91 -6.31
C SER A 267 16.01 -15.94 -7.37
N HIS A 268 17.30 -16.09 -7.71
CA HIS A 268 17.81 -17.21 -8.48
C HIS A 268 18.31 -18.32 -7.53
N PRO A 269 17.70 -19.53 -7.52
CA PRO A 269 18.31 -20.66 -6.85
C PRO A 269 19.64 -20.93 -7.55
N LYS A 270 20.75 -20.90 -6.80
CA LYS A 270 22.08 -21.25 -7.31
C LYS A 270 21.98 -22.57 -8.06
N GLN A 271 22.13 -22.50 -9.39
CA GLN A 271 22.40 -23.66 -10.20
C GLN A 271 23.64 -24.34 -9.62
N SER A 272 23.49 -25.62 -9.29
CA SER A 272 24.54 -26.50 -8.81
C SER A 272 25.74 -26.47 -9.76
N SER A 273 26.83 -25.84 -9.33
CA SER A 273 28.14 -26.03 -9.95
C SER A 273 28.77 -27.32 -9.40
N THR A 274 29.11 -28.20 -10.33
CA THR A 274 29.73 -29.50 -10.16
C THR A 274 31.18 -29.43 -9.68
N ALA A 275 31.56 -30.22 -8.66
CA ALA A 275 32.89 -30.84 -8.47
C ALA A 275 32.83 -31.74 -7.21
N ALA A 276 32.88 -33.06 -7.35
CA ALA A 276 34.09 -33.89 -7.33
C ALA A 276 34.47 -34.38 -5.92
N GLY A 277 34.14 -35.65 -5.67
CA GLY A 277 34.87 -36.63 -4.87
C GLY A 277 35.40 -36.21 -3.49
N CYS A 278 34.65 -36.57 -2.43
CA CYS A 278 35.28 -37.06 -1.21
C CYS A 278 34.42 -38.19 -0.61
N SER A 279 35.00 -39.37 -0.50
CA SER A 279 34.40 -40.59 0.03
C SER A 279 34.66 -40.67 1.53
N CYS A 280 33.62 -40.46 2.35
CA CYS A 280 33.64 -40.80 3.77
C CYS A 280 32.30 -41.44 4.18
N PRO A 281 32.28 -42.38 5.14
CA PRO A 281 31.18 -43.32 5.34
C PRO A 281 30.00 -42.73 6.10
N LEU A 282 28.81 -43.17 5.66
CA LEU A 282 27.49 -42.92 6.21
C LEU A 282 27.40 -43.25 7.72
N SER A 283 27.00 -42.27 8.52
CA SER A 283 26.20 -42.46 9.73
C SER A 283 25.68 -41.12 10.25
N GLY A 284 24.36 -40.97 10.29
CA GLY A 284 23.67 -39.92 11.05
C GLY A 284 22.78 -39.02 10.21
N ASP A 285 21.54 -39.47 10.02
CA ASP A 285 20.32 -38.68 9.86
C ASP A 285 20.42 -37.35 9.11
N GLU A 286 20.09 -37.41 7.81
CA GLU A 286 19.58 -36.27 7.05
C GLU A 286 18.34 -35.71 7.79
N PRO A 287 18.28 -34.40 8.14
CA PRO A 287 17.03 -33.81 8.56
C PRO A 287 16.16 -33.63 7.30
N GLU A 288 15.22 -34.55 7.09
CA GLU A 288 14.09 -34.37 6.20
C GLU A 288 13.34 -33.08 6.54
N ALA A 289 13.59 -32.02 5.78
CA ALA A 289 12.86 -30.76 5.87
C ALA A 289 11.46 -30.94 5.27
N SER A 290 10.50 -31.39 6.08
CA SER A 290 9.10 -31.54 5.67
C SER A 290 8.16 -31.40 6.86
N PHE A 291 7.89 -30.18 7.35
CA PHE A 291 6.64 -29.82 8.05
C PHE A 291 6.44 -28.29 8.01
N THR A 292 5.79 -27.79 6.96
CA THR A 292 5.36 -26.39 6.85
C THR A 292 4.30 -26.10 7.91
N SER A 293 4.69 -25.49 9.03
CA SER A 293 3.76 -24.85 9.96
C SER A 293 3.17 -23.61 9.29
N LYS A 294 1.89 -23.32 9.56
CA LYS A 294 1.16 -22.20 8.96
C LYS A 294 1.95 -20.89 9.09
N PRO A 295 1.90 -20.02 8.08
CA PRO A 295 2.52 -18.71 8.18
C PRO A 295 1.84 -17.90 9.30
N VAL A 296 2.62 -17.05 9.96
CA VAL A 296 2.16 -16.17 11.04
C VAL A 296 2.22 -14.72 10.59
N LEU A 297 1.39 -13.86 11.20
CA LEU A 297 1.41 -12.42 10.98
C LEU A 297 2.34 -11.72 11.98
N ILE A 298 3.08 -10.73 11.50
CA ILE A 298 4.02 -9.92 12.26
C ILE A 298 3.69 -8.45 12.03
N ALA A 299 3.45 -7.71 13.11
CA ALA A 299 3.33 -6.26 13.07
C ALA A 299 4.72 -5.62 13.25
N VAL A 300 5.04 -4.60 12.46
CA VAL A 300 6.35 -3.93 12.50
C VAL A 300 6.16 -2.42 12.59
N ALA A 301 6.77 -1.80 13.60
CA ALA A 301 6.80 -0.34 13.76
C ALA A 301 7.97 0.25 12.94
N SER A 302 7.65 1.02 11.91
CA SER A 302 8.64 1.61 11.01
C SER A 302 8.19 2.97 10.47
N ARG A 303 9.16 3.87 10.27
CA ARG A 303 9.01 5.12 9.49
C ARG A 303 9.50 4.98 8.04
N GLY A 304 9.73 3.75 7.59
CA GLY A 304 10.26 3.45 6.26
C GLY A 304 11.74 3.09 6.26
N GLY A 305 12.34 3.10 5.07
CA GLY A 305 13.72 2.65 4.84
C GLY A 305 13.92 1.14 4.91
N GLY A 306 12.83 0.35 4.98
CA GLY A 306 12.89 -1.11 5.12
C GLY A 306 13.47 -1.56 6.47
N LYS A 307 13.38 -0.71 7.51
CA LYS A 307 13.98 -0.97 8.82
C LYS A 307 12.98 -0.92 9.97
N VAL A 308 13.20 -1.76 10.98
CA VAL A 308 12.58 -1.58 12.31
C VAL A 308 13.29 -0.42 12.99
N ASN A 309 12.64 0.75 13.04
CA ASN A 309 13.27 2.00 13.48
C ASN A 309 12.32 2.92 14.27
N GLN A 310 11.11 2.44 14.59
CA GLN A 310 10.14 3.24 15.32
C GLN A 310 9.77 2.60 16.66
N HIS A 311 9.72 3.46 17.68
CA HIS A 311 9.21 3.11 19.00
C HIS A 311 7.68 2.92 18.93
N PHE A 312 7.16 1.84 19.56
CA PHE A 312 5.74 1.49 19.60
C PHE A 312 4.86 2.69 19.96
N GLY A 313 5.18 3.38 21.05
CA GLY A 313 4.42 4.52 21.54
C GLY A 313 4.26 5.69 20.55
N ARG A 314 5.15 5.81 19.56
CA ARG A 314 5.12 6.88 18.55
C ARG A 314 4.65 6.37 17.19
N ALA A 315 4.34 5.09 17.07
CA ALA A 315 3.83 4.51 15.83
C ALA A 315 2.42 5.02 15.58
N LYS A 316 2.15 5.46 14.34
CA LYS A 316 0.80 5.81 13.85
C LYS A 316 0.25 4.72 12.93
N GLU A 317 1.06 3.73 12.63
CA GLU A 317 0.72 2.59 11.80
C GLU A 317 1.70 1.44 12.07
N PHE A 318 1.25 0.23 11.78
CA PHE A 318 2.08 -0.97 11.77
C PHE A 318 2.10 -1.57 10.37
N MET A 319 3.31 -1.93 9.92
CA MET A 319 3.51 -2.73 8.73
C MET A 319 3.26 -4.20 9.04
N ILE A 320 2.31 -4.82 8.34
CA ILE A 320 1.95 -6.21 8.57
C ILE A 320 2.66 -7.09 7.55
N TYR A 321 3.41 -8.05 8.05
CA TYR A 321 4.10 -9.07 7.28
C TYR A 321 3.53 -10.44 7.61
N GLU A 322 3.63 -11.36 6.65
CA GLU A 322 3.34 -12.77 6.82
C GLU A 322 4.61 -13.56 6.51
N SER A 323 4.93 -14.52 7.36
CA SER A 323 6.11 -15.35 7.14
C SER A 323 5.94 -16.75 7.74
N ASP A 324 6.51 -17.72 7.06
CA ASP A 324 6.75 -19.06 7.56
C ASP A 324 8.20 -19.27 8.05
N GLY A 325 8.96 -18.19 8.26
CA GLY A 325 10.37 -18.25 8.64
C GLY A 325 11.32 -18.58 7.49
N THR A 326 10.82 -18.75 6.26
CA THR A 326 11.64 -18.88 5.06
C THR A 326 11.41 -17.72 4.10
N ILE A 327 10.15 -17.31 3.90
CA ILE A 327 9.76 -16.21 3.02
C ILE A 327 9.09 -15.11 3.83
N VAL A 328 9.32 -13.86 3.47
CA VAL A 328 8.64 -12.69 4.07
C VAL A 328 7.76 -12.03 3.02
N ASN A 329 6.46 -12.03 3.27
CA ASN A 329 5.47 -11.40 2.42
C ASN A 329 4.90 -10.16 3.13
N PHE A 330 4.94 -9.01 2.47
CA PHE A 330 4.28 -7.83 2.99
C PHE A 330 2.77 -7.91 2.72
N VAL A 331 1.95 -7.90 3.77
CA VAL A 331 0.49 -8.07 3.67
C VAL A 331 -0.22 -6.74 3.50
N GLY A 332 0.20 -5.72 4.24
CA GLY A 332 -0.45 -4.42 4.22
C GLY A 332 -0.19 -3.63 5.48
N ILE A 333 -1.04 -2.64 5.75
CA ILE A 333 -0.79 -1.63 6.78
C ILE A 333 -2.03 -1.44 7.62
N ARG A 334 -1.82 -1.32 8.94
CA ARG A 334 -2.88 -1.03 9.91
C ARG A 334 -2.58 0.30 10.59
N LYS A 335 -3.43 1.30 10.34
CA LYS A 335 -3.34 2.61 10.98
C LYS A 335 -3.85 2.52 12.42
N VAL A 336 -3.19 3.22 13.32
CA VAL A 336 -3.54 3.31 14.74
C VAL A 336 -3.32 4.73 15.24
N GLN A 337 -3.96 5.10 16.34
CA GLN A 337 -3.56 6.31 17.05
C GLN A 337 -2.23 6.09 17.77
N SER A 338 -1.43 7.16 17.88
CA SER A 338 -0.18 7.09 18.65
C SER A 338 -0.47 6.94 20.14
N TYR A 339 0.09 5.91 20.76
CA TYR A 339 -0.11 5.65 22.19
C TYR A 339 0.50 6.74 23.10
N CYS A 340 1.59 7.37 22.67
CA CYS A 340 2.25 8.48 23.38
C CYS A 340 2.12 9.78 22.59
N HIS A 341 1.40 10.77 23.14
CA HIS A 341 1.24 12.11 22.57
C HIS A 341 2.28 13.14 23.06
N GLY A 342 3.50 12.70 23.42
CA GLY A 342 4.54 13.60 23.94
C GLY A 342 4.21 14.20 25.31
N LYS A 343 5.06 15.11 25.80
CA LYS A 343 4.91 15.79 27.10
C LYS A 343 4.05 17.05 26.95
N ALA A 344 2.75 16.89 26.77
CA ALA A 344 1.74 17.92 26.99
C ALA A 344 0.38 17.23 27.10
N ASP A 345 -0.27 17.39 28.26
CA ASP A 345 -1.64 17.02 28.60
C ASP A 345 -2.18 15.67 28.10
N CYS A 346 -2.15 14.70 29.02
CA CYS A 346 -2.80 13.40 28.93
C CYS A 346 -4.33 13.53 28.88
N ASN A 347 -4.90 14.04 27.78
CA ASN A 347 -6.35 14.10 27.56
C ASN A 347 -6.87 13.00 26.62
N GLY A 348 -6.03 12.03 26.24
CA GLY A 348 -6.44 10.78 25.59
C GLY A 348 -6.35 9.63 26.58
N ASP A 349 -7.43 8.85 26.71
CA ASP A 349 -7.43 7.65 27.55
C ASP A 349 -6.48 6.61 26.93
N LYS A 350 -5.28 6.50 27.48
CA LYS A 350 -4.27 5.52 27.04
C LYS A 350 -4.83 4.11 27.03
N ALA A 351 -5.80 3.79 27.88
CA ALA A 351 -6.45 2.48 27.89
C ALA A 351 -7.30 2.27 26.63
N GLU A 352 -8.02 3.30 26.17
CA GLU A 352 -8.82 3.23 24.95
C GLU A 352 -7.93 3.12 23.71
N THR A 353 -6.88 3.93 23.61
CA THR A 353 -5.89 3.81 22.52
C THR A 353 -5.21 2.44 22.51
N MET A 354 -4.89 1.87 23.68
CA MET A 354 -4.33 0.53 23.74
C MET A 354 -5.31 -0.53 23.27
N LYS A 355 -6.59 -0.45 23.68
CA LYS A 355 -7.64 -1.37 23.27
C LYS A 355 -7.84 -1.34 21.74
N GLU A 356 -7.79 -0.14 21.14
CA GLU A 356 -7.82 0.02 19.69
C GLU A 356 -6.62 -0.68 19.04
N ILE A 357 -5.40 -0.40 19.51
CA ILE A 357 -4.17 -1.03 18.96
C ILE A 357 -4.27 -2.56 19.06
N LEU A 358 -4.66 -3.10 20.21
CA LEU A 358 -4.84 -4.54 20.40
C LEU A 358 -5.85 -5.11 19.42
N SER A 359 -7.01 -4.46 19.25
CA SER A 359 -8.00 -4.89 18.25
C SER A 359 -7.43 -4.92 16.83
N MET A 360 -6.45 -4.07 16.52
CA MET A 360 -5.78 -4.00 15.23
C MET A 360 -4.63 -4.99 15.08
N VAL A 361 -4.06 -5.55 16.15
CA VAL A 361 -2.89 -6.46 16.05
C VAL A 361 -3.10 -7.83 16.71
N HIS A 362 -4.30 -8.12 17.24
CA HIS A 362 -4.61 -9.37 17.96
C HIS A 362 -4.41 -10.66 17.15
N ASP A 363 -4.39 -10.59 15.82
CA ASP A 363 -4.14 -11.71 14.92
C ASP A 363 -2.66 -11.83 14.50
N CYS A 364 -1.79 -10.95 14.99
CA CYS A 364 -0.35 -11.04 14.83
C CYS A 364 0.26 -11.89 15.95
N ALA A 365 1.21 -12.77 15.61
CA ALA A 365 1.97 -13.51 16.59
C ALA A 365 3.07 -12.65 17.24
N LEU A 366 3.67 -11.74 16.46
CA LEU A 366 4.80 -10.91 16.87
C LEU A 366 4.52 -9.42 16.61
N LEU A 367 5.09 -8.55 17.44
CA LEU A 367 5.19 -7.11 17.18
C LEU A 367 6.64 -6.65 17.32
N LEU A 368 7.27 -6.21 16.23
CA LEU A 368 8.64 -5.71 16.20
C LEU A 368 8.67 -4.19 16.30
N SER A 369 9.48 -3.64 17.23
CA SER A 369 9.66 -2.19 17.37
C SER A 369 11.05 -1.84 17.87
N ALA A 370 11.50 -0.60 17.64
CA ALA A 370 12.79 -0.12 18.17
C ALA A 370 12.76 0.11 19.70
N GLY A 371 11.58 0.04 20.31
CA GLY A 371 11.38 0.19 21.74
C GLY A 371 9.90 0.18 22.10
N ILE A 372 9.59 -0.32 23.29
CA ILE A 372 8.25 -0.39 23.87
C ILE A 372 8.34 -0.20 25.39
N GLY A 373 7.35 0.45 26.01
CA GLY A 373 7.28 0.57 27.47
C GLY A 373 6.67 -0.68 28.12
N GLU A 374 6.81 -0.86 29.43
CA GLU A 374 6.35 -2.08 30.12
C GLU A 374 4.82 -2.27 30.06
N ALA A 375 4.02 -1.23 30.36
CA ALA A 375 2.56 -1.36 30.32
C ALA A 375 1.98 -1.85 28.96
N PRO A 376 2.33 -1.25 27.80
CA PRO A 376 1.85 -1.77 26.51
C PRO A 376 2.46 -3.13 26.13
N LYS A 377 3.65 -3.46 26.65
CA LYS A 377 4.30 -4.76 26.44
C LYS A 377 3.53 -5.88 27.15
N GLU A 378 3.18 -5.69 28.41
CA GLU A 378 2.35 -6.62 29.20
C GLU A 378 0.98 -6.83 28.52
N ALA A 379 0.32 -5.74 28.14
CA ALA A 379 -0.99 -5.80 27.47
C ALA A 379 -0.96 -6.55 26.12
N LEU A 380 0.12 -6.44 25.34
CA LEU A 380 0.29 -7.22 24.11
C LEU A 380 0.47 -8.70 24.41
N GLN A 381 1.29 -9.03 25.42
CA GLN A 381 1.54 -10.42 25.83
C GLN A 381 0.26 -11.09 26.33
N GLU A 382 -0.54 -10.40 27.14
CA GLU A 382 -1.85 -10.89 27.59
C GLU A 382 -2.81 -11.13 26.42
N ALA A 383 -2.73 -10.31 25.37
CA ALA A 383 -3.50 -10.48 24.14
C ALA A 383 -2.94 -11.57 23.19
N GLY A 384 -1.85 -12.26 23.57
CA GLY A 384 -1.21 -13.31 22.78
C GLY A 384 -0.30 -12.80 21.66
N VAL A 385 0.06 -11.51 21.66
CA VAL A 385 0.99 -10.90 20.70
C VAL A 385 2.34 -10.70 21.40
N LEU A 386 3.41 -11.32 20.92
CA LEU A 386 4.72 -11.21 21.56
C LEU A 386 5.47 -9.95 21.07
N PRO A 387 5.69 -8.93 21.94
CA PRO A 387 6.46 -7.76 21.58
C PRO A 387 7.97 -8.05 21.61
N ILE A 388 8.68 -7.70 20.55
CA ILE A 388 10.13 -7.82 20.41
C ILE A 388 10.72 -6.43 20.18
N VAL A 389 11.72 -6.08 21.00
CA VAL A 389 12.51 -4.86 20.83
C VAL A 389 13.73 -5.21 19.98
N CYS A 390 13.76 -4.68 18.75
CA CYS A 390 14.86 -4.88 17.82
C CYS A 390 15.02 -3.68 16.89
N GLY A 391 16.20 -3.53 16.30
CA GLY A 391 16.45 -2.58 15.23
C GLY A 391 17.22 -3.25 14.12
N GLY A 392 17.02 -2.82 12.87
CA GLY A 392 17.68 -3.46 11.72
C GLY A 392 16.78 -3.56 10.50
N ASP A 393 17.18 -4.35 9.51
CA ASP A 393 16.35 -4.64 8.32
C ASP A 393 15.13 -5.47 8.70
N ILE A 394 13.97 -5.13 8.12
CA ILE A 394 12.70 -5.78 8.44
C ILE A 394 12.67 -7.23 7.95
N GLU A 395 13.16 -7.51 6.74
CA GLU A 395 13.10 -8.85 6.15
C GLU A 395 13.95 -9.82 7.01
N GLU A 396 15.15 -9.39 7.42
CA GLU A 396 16.04 -10.16 8.30
C GLU A 396 15.41 -10.39 9.69
N SER A 397 14.90 -9.32 10.31
CA SER A 397 14.30 -9.41 11.66
C SER A 397 13.07 -10.31 11.66
N VAL A 398 12.22 -10.24 10.64
CA VAL A 398 11.03 -11.10 10.54
C VAL A 398 11.45 -12.56 10.42
N LEU A 399 12.41 -12.90 9.56
CA LEU A 399 12.87 -14.28 9.40
C LEU A 399 13.49 -14.83 10.69
N GLU A 400 14.34 -14.04 11.35
CA GLU A 400 15.00 -14.44 12.59
C GLU A 400 13.98 -14.74 13.70
N TYR A 401 13.08 -13.80 13.99
CA TYR A 401 12.17 -13.94 15.12
C TYR A 401 11.03 -14.93 14.85
N VAL A 402 10.65 -15.18 13.59
CA VAL A 402 9.71 -16.26 13.26
C VAL A 402 10.36 -17.63 13.45
N LYS A 403 11.64 -17.79 13.07
CA LYS A 403 12.40 -19.02 13.37
C LYS A 403 12.52 -19.24 14.88
N PHE A 404 12.84 -18.18 15.63
CA PHE A 404 12.90 -18.23 17.08
C PHE A 404 11.56 -18.61 17.72
N LEU A 405 10.46 -17.98 17.29
CA LEU A 405 9.12 -18.29 17.76
C LEU A 405 8.78 -19.77 17.53
N ARG A 406 9.11 -20.32 16.36
CA ARG A 406 8.88 -21.73 16.02
C ARG A 406 9.74 -22.68 16.83
N TYR A 407 10.98 -22.30 17.12
CA TYR A 407 11.86 -23.07 17.99
C TYR A 407 11.33 -23.11 19.44
N MET A 408 10.85 -21.98 19.95
CA MET A 408 10.34 -21.86 21.30
C MET A 408 8.95 -22.49 21.50
N TYR A 409 8.10 -22.48 20.47
CA TYR A 409 6.74 -23.00 20.53
C TYR A 409 6.50 -24.02 19.39
N PRO A 410 7.12 -25.21 19.46
CA PRO A 410 6.87 -26.26 18.48
C PRO A 410 5.38 -26.64 18.51
N VAL A 411 4.73 -26.57 17.34
CA VAL A 411 3.32 -26.92 17.18
C VAL A 411 3.13 -28.38 17.61
N GLN A 412 2.41 -28.62 18.71
CA GLN A 412 2.04 -29.98 19.10
C GLN A 412 1.11 -30.57 18.04
N SER A 413 1.59 -31.61 17.32
CA SER A 413 0.76 -32.38 16.39
C SER A 413 -0.38 -33.03 17.19
N SER A 414 -1.63 -32.73 16.81
CA SER A 414 -2.81 -33.42 17.35
C SER A 414 -2.75 -34.91 16.99
N LYS A 415 -2.15 -35.74 17.87
CA LYS A 415 -2.41 -37.17 17.83
C LYS A 415 -3.86 -37.38 18.24
N LYS A 416 -4.69 -37.83 17.30
CA LYS A 416 -6.04 -38.37 17.56
C LYS A 416 -5.93 -39.40 18.69
N SER A 417 -6.42 -39.08 19.89
CA SER A 417 -6.67 -40.08 20.92
C SER A 417 -7.94 -40.85 20.54
N LYS A 418 -7.76 -41.97 19.84
CA LYS A 418 -8.71 -43.07 19.93
C LYS A 418 -8.49 -43.73 21.29
N HIS A 419 -9.34 -43.40 22.27
CA HIS A 419 -9.93 -44.34 23.23
C HIS A 419 -10.73 -43.57 24.29
N SER A 420 -12.04 -43.80 24.31
CA SER A 420 -12.83 -43.80 25.54
C SER A 420 -13.31 -45.25 25.72
N PRO A 421 -13.37 -45.74 26.96
CA PRO A 421 -14.69 -45.97 27.53
C PRO A 421 -14.82 -45.50 28.98
N ILE A 422 -15.89 -44.75 29.21
CA ILE A 422 -16.95 -44.95 30.23
C ILE A 422 -16.63 -45.94 31.37
N GLU A 423 -16.71 -45.44 32.61
CA GLU A 423 -17.16 -46.04 33.90
C GLU A 423 -16.48 -45.19 35.01
N HIS A 424 -17.12 -44.55 36.00
CA HIS A 424 -18.22 -44.92 36.88
C HIS A 424 -18.87 -43.67 37.52
N PHE A 425 -20.19 -43.75 37.75
CA PHE A 425 -20.90 -42.98 38.77
C PHE A 425 -20.56 -43.51 40.17
N GLY A 426 -20.44 -42.62 41.17
CA GLY A 426 -20.52 -42.99 42.60
C GLY A 426 -19.80 -42.01 43.53
N GLY A 427 -20.56 -41.14 44.20
CA GLY A 427 -20.10 -40.21 45.23
C GLY A 427 -21.06 -39.05 45.43
#